data_AF-A0A1B6DUY0-F1
#
_entry.id   AF-A0A1B6DUY0-F1
#
_cell.length_a   1.000
_cell.length_b   1.000
_cell.length_c   1.000
_cell.angle_alpha   90.00
_cell.angle_beta   90.00
_cell.angle_gamma   90.00
#
_symmetry.space_group_name_H-M   'P 1'
#
loop_
_entity.id
_entity.type
_entity.pdbx_description
1 polymer ?
#
loop_
_entity_poly.entity_id
_entity_poly.type
_entity_poly.pdbx_seq_one_letter_code
_entity_poly.pdbx_strand_id
1 'polypeptide(L)'
;LCPQYLGLNLDREELQDSWQRTYGVPGKEQFTAAMDLIQTKFQCCGASSGSDYTLSWWKIRELAPPTLFVPLSCCILQEPIEFLDPKPLNTNICQDSNVDKFRSARYLEGCFERLE
;
A
#
# COMPACT_ATOMS: atom_id res chain seq x y z
N LEU A 1 1.06 19.16 6.96
CA LEU A 1 2.19 19.66 6.16
C LEU A 1 2.41 18.68 5.01
N CYS A 2 2.24 19.11 3.76
CA CYS A 2 2.59 18.30 2.59
C CYS A 2 4.09 18.47 2.26
N PRO A 3 4.75 17.47 1.65
CA PRO A 3 6.19 17.48 1.33
C PRO A 3 6.63 18.68 0.48
N GLN A 4 5.77 19.14 -0.44
CA GLN A 4 6.01 20.31 -1.27
C GLN A 4 6.24 21.60 -0.46
N TYR A 5 5.58 21.76 0.69
CA TYR A 5 5.79 22.90 1.59
C TYR A 5 7.17 22.88 2.28
N LEU A 6 7.89 21.76 2.18
CA LEU A 6 9.26 21.58 2.65
C LEU A 6 10.27 21.64 1.48
N GLY A 7 9.84 21.98 0.26
CA GLY A 7 10.70 22.03 -0.92
C GLY A 7 11.07 20.65 -1.50
N LEU A 8 10.33 19.60 -1.12
CA LEU A 8 10.50 18.27 -1.70
C LEU A 8 9.55 18.11 -2.89
N ASN A 9 10.12 17.91 -4.09
CA ASN A 9 9.34 17.52 -5.27
C ASN A 9 9.24 15.99 -5.29
N LEU A 10 8.01 15.48 -5.28
CA LEU A 10 7.76 14.05 -5.42
C LEU A 10 7.59 13.71 -6.90
N ASP A 11 8.48 12.86 -7.41
CA ASP A 11 8.30 12.24 -8.72
C ASP A 11 7.53 10.91 -8.57
N ARG A 12 6.55 10.68 -9.45
CA ARG A 12 5.69 9.49 -9.36
C ARG A 12 6.45 8.21 -9.65
N GLU A 13 7.33 8.22 -10.66
CA GLU A 13 8.09 7.05 -11.07
C GLU A 13 9.11 6.69 -9.99
N GLU A 14 9.80 7.68 -9.41
CA GLU A 14 10.71 7.47 -8.28
C GLU A 14 9.98 6.93 -7.05
N LEU A 15 8.80 7.48 -6.73
CA LEU A 15 8.00 7.00 -5.61
C LEU A 15 7.56 5.54 -5.82
N GLN A 16 7.10 5.22 -7.03
CA GLN A 16 6.69 3.86 -7.39
C GLN A 16 7.86 2.88 -7.33
N ASP A 17 9.04 3.21 -7.88
CA ASP A 17 10.24 2.36 -7.82
C ASP A 17 10.69 2.14 -6.36
N SER A 18 10.70 3.21 -5.55
CA SER A 18 10.99 3.12 -4.12
C SER A 18 10.02 2.18 -3.40
N TRP A 19 8.72 2.28 -3.69
CA TRP A 19 7.69 1.41 -3.11
C TRP A 19 7.96 -0.06 -3.47
N GLN A 20 8.16 -0.34 -4.76
CA GLN A 20 8.36 -1.69 -5.27
C GLN A 20 9.64 -2.34 -4.73
N ARG A 21 10.70 -1.57 -4.49
CA ARG A 21 12.00 -2.10 -4.03
C ARG A 21 12.19 -2.10 -2.52
N THR A 22 11.35 -1.40 -1.77
CA THR A 22 11.61 -1.16 -0.33
C THR A 22 10.51 -1.70 0.57
N TYR A 23 9.25 -1.68 0.13
CA TYR A 23 8.14 -2.17 0.94
C TYR A 23 8.34 -3.65 1.30
N GLY A 24 8.18 -4.00 2.58
CA GLY A 24 8.25 -5.37 3.07
C GLY A 24 9.63 -6.02 2.99
N VAL A 25 10.69 -5.26 2.67
CA VAL A 25 12.07 -5.77 2.57
C VAL A 25 12.73 -5.78 3.96
N PRO A 26 13.43 -6.86 4.35
CA PRO A 26 14.16 -6.89 5.62
C PRO A 26 15.15 -5.73 5.78
N GLY A 27 15.15 -5.10 6.95
CA GLY A 27 15.95 -3.90 7.25
C GLY A 27 15.33 -2.59 6.76
N LYS A 28 14.10 -2.62 6.24
CA LYS A 28 13.33 -1.46 5.76
C LYS A 28 11.97 -1.32 6.46
N GLU A 29 11.86 -1.81 7.69
CA GLU A 29 10.62 -1.87 8.45
C GLU A 29 9.99 -0.50 8.67
N GLN A 30 10.81 0.54 8.88
CA GLN A 30 10.33 1.91 9.04
C GLN A 30 9.68 2.45 7.76
N PHE A 31 10.21 2.06 6.60
CA PHE A 31 9.60 2.41 5.32
C PHE A 31 8.24 1.71 5.19
N THR A 32 8.19 0.39 5.44
CA THR A 32 6.94 -0.38 5.42
C THR A 32 5.88 0.22 6.33
N ALA A 33 6.22 0.51 7.60
CA ALA A 33 5.30 1.10 8.57
C ALA A 33 4.81 2.50 8.14
N ALA A 34 5.68 3.33 7.55
CA ALA A 34 5.28 4.63 7.01
C ALA A 34 4.31 4.48 5.83
N MET A 35 4.55 3.53 4.93
CA MET A 35 3.64 3.25 3.82
C MET A 35 2.31 2.69 4.29
N ASP A 36 2.31 1.79 5.28
CA ASP A 36 1.08 1.27 5.89
C ASP A 36 0.25 2.36 6.54
N LEU A 37 0.90 3.30 7.23
CA LEU A 37 0.24 4.48 7.79
C LEU A 37 -0.37 5.36 6.69
N ILE A 38 0.36 5.62 5.61
CA ILE A 38 -0.12 6.43 4.47
C ILE A 38 -1.36 5.77 3.85
N GLN A 39 -1.28 4.48 3.51
CA GLN A 39 -2.37 3.73 2.89
C GLN A 39 -3.63 3.72 3.77
N THR A 40 -3.44 3.49 5.07
CA THR A 40 -4.54 3.49 6.05
C THR A 40 -5.15 4.89 6.20
N LYS A 41 -4.32 5.92 6.35
CA LYS A 41 -4.74 7.30 6.63
C LYS A 41 -5.43 7.96 5.44
N PHE A 42 -4.90 7.73 4.25
CA PHE A 42 -5.39 8.36 3.02
C PHE A 42 -6.29 7.46 2.19
N GLN A 43 -6.56 6.24 2.66
CA GLN A 43 -7.45 5.28 2.01
C GLN A 43 -7.04 5.04 0.54
N CYS A 44 -5.75 4.80 0.36
CA CYS A 44 -5.10 4.60 -0.92
C CYS A 44 -4.29 3.29 -0.90
N CYS A 45 -3.85 2.80 -2.06
CA CYS A 45 -3.06 1.58 -2.16
C CYS A 45 -1.95 1.72 -3.22
N GLY A 46 -0.71 1.49 -2.81
CA GLY A 46 0.47 1.69 -3.65
C GLY A 46 0.75 3.16 -3.98
N ALA A 47 1.79 3.43 -4.76
CA ALA A 47 2.08 4.77 -5.23
C ALA A 47 1.07 5.20 -6.31
N SER A 48 0.88 4.33 -7.31
CA SER A 48 -0.02 4.52 -8.45
C SER A 48 -1.30 3.70 -8.28
N SER A 49 -1.17 2.43 -7.86
CA SER A 49 -2.30 1.60 -7.45
C SER A 49 -1.82 0.34 -6.73
N GLY A 50 -2.75 -0.49 -6.26
CA GLY A 50 -2.41 -1.80 -5.69
C GLY A 50 -1.65 -2.74 -6.63
N SER A 51 -1.65 -2.48 -7.95
CA SER A 51 -0.83 -3.25 -8.89
C SER A 51 0.67 -3.14 -8.62
N ASP A 52 1.11 -2.07 -7.96
CA ASP A 52 2.53 -1.83 -7.66
C ASP A 52 3.14 -2.99 -6.87
N TYR A 53 2.35 -3.69 -6.07
CA TYR A 53 2.81 -4.85 -5.31
C TYR A 53 3.09 -6.08 -6.18
N THR A 54 2.48 -6.20 -7.37
CA THR A 54 2.59 -7.40 -8.22
C THR A 54 4.03 -7.69 -8.65
N LEU A 55 4.79 -6.64 -8.96
CA LEU A 55 6.19 -6.74 -9.39
C LEU A 55 7.19 -6.27 -8.32
N SER A 56 6.69 -5.97 -7.13
CA SER A 56 7.53 -5.54 -6.00
C SER A 56 8.41 -6.67 -5.47
N TRP A 57 9.53 -6.31 -4.83
CA TRP A 57 10.38 -7.23 -4.10
C TRP A 57 9.62 -8.01 -3.04
N TRP A 58 8.64 -7.38 -2.39
CA TRP A 58 7.75 -8.03 -1.44
C TRP A 58 7.05 -9.27 -2.03
N LYS A 59 6.63 -9.19 -3.29
CA LYS A 59 5.95 -10.31 -3.99
C LYS A 59 6.95 -11.26 -4.65
N ILE A 60 7.88 -10.75 -5.47
CA ILE A 60 8.76 -11.60 -6.29
C ILE A 60 9.82 -12.35 -5.48
N ARG A 61 10.14 -11.89 -4.26
CA ARG A 61 11.05 -12.57 -3.34
C ARG A 61 10.33 -13.36 -2.25
N GLU A 62 9.01 -13.55 -2.40
CA GLU A 62 8.20 -14.35 -1.48
C GLU A 62 8.29 -13.87 -0.01
N LEU A 63 8.44 -12.55 0.19
CA LEU A 63 8.49 -11.94 1.53
C LEU A 63 7.09 -11.79 2.13
N ALA A 64 6.06 -11.92 1.29
CA ALA A 64 4.67 -11.99 1.66
C ALA A 64 4.15 -13.44 1.65
N PRO A 65 3.15 -13.77 2.48
CA PRO A 65 2.33 -14.94 2.22
C PRO A 65 1.80 -14.94 0.77
N PRO A 66 1.79 -16.10 0.08
CA PRO A 66 1.44 -16.16 -1.34
C PRO A 66 0.01 -15.70 -1.63
N THR A 67 -0.87 -15.79 -0.62
CA THR A 67 -2.28 -15.37 -0.66
C THR A 67 -2.47 -13.86 -0.65
N LEU A 68 -1.47 -13.07 -0.29
CA LEU A 68 -1.58 -11.61 -0.30
C LEU A 68 -1.23 -11.04 -1.69
N PHE A 69 -2.18 -10.37 -2.31
CA PHE A 69 -2.01 -9.58 -3.52
C PHE A 69 -1.59 -8.14 -3.20
N VAL A 70 -2.06 -7.61 -2.07
CA VAL A 70 -1.72 -6.29 -1.55
C VAL A 70 -1.51 -6.37 -0.04
N PRO A 71 -0.81 -5.40 0.58
CA PRO A 71 -0.80 -5.23 2.03
C PRO A 71 -2.19 -5.13 2.63
N LEU A 72 -2.36 -5.55 3.88
CA LEU A 72 -3.65 -5.43 4.56
C LEU A 72 -4.06 -3.96 4.78
N SER A 73 -3.10 -3.04 4.85
CA SER A 73 -3.33 -1.59 4.90
C SER A 73 -3.97 -1.00 3.64
N CYS A 74 -3.96 -1.74 2.51
CA CYS A 74 -4.74 -1.40 1.32
C CYS A 74 -6.23 -1.80 1.40
N CYS A 75 -6.60 -2.59 2.41
CA CYS A 75 -7.97 -3.05 2.58
C CYS A 75 -8.81 -2.02 3.34
N ILE A 76 -10.12 -2.07 3.12
CA ILE A 76 -11.07 -1.38 4.00
C ILE A 76 -11.04 -2.12 5.36
N LEU A 77 -10.67 -1.37 6.40
CA LEU A 77 -10.43 -1.90 7.74
C LEU A 77 -11.69 -1.84 8.62
N GLN A 78 -11.74 -2.70 9.63
CA GLN A 78 -12.71 -2.62 10.71
C GLN A 78 -12.55 -1.31 11.50
N GLU A 79 -11.30 -0.98 11.83
CA GLU A 79 -10.93 0.23 12.57
C GLU A 79 -9.86 1.02 11.79
N PRO A 80 -10.07 2.31 11.49
CA PRO A 80 -9.24 3.07 10.55
C PRO A 80 -7.88 3.52 11.11
N ILE A 81 -7.51 3.15 12.35
CA ILE A 81 -6.25 3.59 13.00
C ILE A 81 -5.25 2.42 13.14
N GLU A 82 -5.65 1.19 12.85
CA GLU A 82 -4.80 0.00 13.00
C GLU A 82 -3.86 -0.18 11.79
N PHE A 83 -2.79 0.63 11.67
CA PHE A 83 -1.83 0.50 10.55
C PHE A 83 -0.69 -0.50 10.83
N LEU A 84 -0.36 -0.75 12.10
CA LEU A 84 0.68 -1.72 12.50
C LEU A 84 0.16 -3.16 12.52
N ASP A 85 -1.15 -3.35 12.68
CA ASP A 85 -1.85 -4.63 12.62
C ASP A 85 -3.22 -4.46 11.95
N PRO A 86 -3.27 -4.17 10.63
CA PRO A 86 -4.51 -3.86 9.95
C PRO A 86 -5.46 -5.05 9.92
N LYS A 87 -6.70 -4.83 10.35
CA LYS A 87 -7.77 -5.83 10.31
C LYS A 87 -8.80 -5.49 9.22
N PRO A 88 -8.74 -6.12 8.04
CA PRO A 88 -9.74 -5.91 7.00
C PRO A 88 -11.15 -6.29 7.48
N LEU A 89 -12.16 -5.59 6.96
CA LEU A 89 -13.57 -6.02 7.07
C LEU A 89 -13.77 -7.40 6.42
N ASN A 90 -13.12 -7.63 5.28
CA ASN A 90 -13.16 -8.90 4.59
C ASN A 90 -11.84 -9.16 3.86
N THR A 91 -10.94 -9.92 4.49
CA THR A 91 -9.63 -10.24 3.94
C THR A 91 -9.73 -11.00 2.61
N ASN A 92 -10.67 -11.94 2.49
CA ASN A 92 -10.80 -12.76 1.28
C ASN A 92 -11.23 -11.93 0.07
N ILE A 93 -12.20 -11.04 0.24
CA ILE A 93 -12.64 -10.14 -0.85
C ILE A 93 -11.54 -9.12 -1.15
N CYS A 94 -10.92 -8.52 -0.13
CA CYS A 94 -9.84 -7.56 -0.34
C CYS A 94 -8.67 -8.19 -1.10
N GLN A 95 -8.33 -9.45 -0.86
CA GLN A 95 -7.20 -10.15 -1.49
C GLN A 95 -7.60 -10.91 -2.76
N ASP A 96 -8.82 -10.74 -3.28
CA ASP A 96 -9.20 -11.38 -4.54
C ASP A 96 -8.41 -10.77 -5.72
N SER A 97 -8.24 -11.53 -6.80
CA SER A 97 -7.59 -11.05 -8.03
C SER A 97 -8.57 -10.36 -8.98
N ASN A 98 -9.88 -10.59 -8.81
CA ASN A 98 -10.92 -10.00 -9.63
C ASN A 98 -11.34 -8.62 -9.09
N VAL A 99 -11.16 -7.59 -9.92
CA VAL A 99 -11.51 -6.19 -9.61
C VAL A 99 -12.97 -6.01 -9.21
N ASP A 100 -13.91 -6.73 -9.83
CA ASP A 100 -15.33 -6.62 -9.53
C ASP A 100 -15.67 -7.08 -8.11
N LYS A 101 -14.84 -7.99 -7.56
CA LYS A 101 -14.96 -8.45 -6.20
C LYS A 101 -14.24 -7.51 -5.24
N PHE A 102 -12.95 -7.24 -5.46
CA PHE A 102 -12.16 -6.50 -4.46
C PHE A 102 -12.50 -5.01 -4.38
N ARG A 103 -13.16 -4.42 -5.38
CA ARG A 103 -13.54 -2.99 -5.39
C ARG A 103 -14.35 -2.53 -4.18
N SER A 104 -15.04 -3.44 -3.49
CA SER A 104 -15.82 -3.14 -2.29
C SER A 104 -15.04 -3.33 -0.98
N ALA A 105 -13.81 -3.84 -1.04
CA ALA A 105 -12.99 -4.18 0.14
C ALA A 105 -11.53 -3.71 0.05
N ARG A 106 -11.11 -3.09 -1.06
CA ARG A 106 -9.74 -2.61 -1.32
C ARG A 106 -9.77 -1.18 -1.87
N TYR A 107 -8.87 -0.33 -1.39
CA TYR A 107 -8.66 1.00 -1.97
C TYR A 107 -8.07 0.89 -3.37
N LEU A 108 -8.63 1.66 -4.31
CA LEU A 108 -8.26 1.61 -5.73
C LEU A 108 -7.33 2.75 -6.16
N GLU A 109 -7.43 3.90 -5.48
CA GLU A 109 -6.60 5.07 -5.76
C GLU A 109 -5.18 4.87 -5.24
N GLY A 110 -4.18 5.29 -6.01
CA GLY A 110 -2.80 5.39 -5.56
C GLY A 110 -2.59 6.52 -4.56
N CYS A 111 -1.56 6.39 -3.74
CA CYS A 111 -1.24 7.37 -2.70
C CYS A 111 -0.55 8.62 -3.22
N PHE A 112 -0.03 8.64 -4.46
CA PHE A 112 0.71 9.79 -4.99
C PHE A 112 -0.09 11.10 -4.89
N GLU A 113 -1.32 11.13 -5.39
CA GLU A 113 -2.20 12.33 -5.36
C GLU A 113 -2.51 12.83 -3.94
N ARG A 114 -2.40 11.94 -2.94
CA ARG A 114 -2.66 12.25 -1.54
C ARG A 114 -1.42 12.78 -0.82
N LEU A 115 -0.25 12.55 -1.41
CA LEU A 115 1.06 12.96 -0.89
C LEU A 115 1.56 14.25 -1.53
N GLU A 116 1.00 14.66 -2.68
CA GLU A 116 1.25 15.96 -3.30
C GLU A 116 0.72 17.12 -2.44
#